data_AF-L9UVF7-F1
#
_entry.id   AF-L9UVF7-F1
#
_cell.length_a   1.000
_cell.length_b   1.000
_cell.length_c   1.000
_cell.angle_alpha   90.00
_cell.angle_beta   90.00
_cell.angle_gamma   90.00
#
_symmetry.space_group_name_H-M   'P 1'
#
loop_
_entity.id
_entity.type
_entity.pdbx_description
1 polymer ?
#
loop_
_entity_poly.entity_id
_entity_poly.type
_entity_poly.pdbx_seq_one_letter_code
_entity_poly.pdbx_strand_id
1 'polypeptide(L)'
;MPIDYSNREKSYELYRKGKREGTWDPDDYDLTQDREDWEQFSEAEQHRFLATCSGFYDGEEDVTRTLAPYMMALDALPNDELPFDTVQEEMYLAQQVYEEAKHTDLFSRYFEEVFGTQ
;
A
#
# COMPACT_ATOMS: atom_id res chain seq x y z
N MET A 1 -8.97 15.38 22.60
CA MET A 1 -8.40 14.84 23.86
C MET A 1 -7.02 14.28 23.56
N PRO A 2 -6.08 14.22 24.52
CA PRO A 2 -4.84 13.49 24.32
C PRO A 2 -5.13 12.00 24.06
N ILE A 3 -4.34 11.36 23.20
CA ILE A 3 -4.47 9.92 22.93
C ILE A 3 -4.08 9.14 24.18
N ASP A 4 -4.95 8.24 24.62
CA ASP A 4 -4.68 7.39 25.78
C ASP A 4 -3.98 6.10 25.36
N TYR A 5 -2.64 6.10 25.42
CA TYR A 5 -1.85 4.91 25.13
C TYR A 5 -1.83 3.87 26.26
N SER A 6 -2.57 4.06 27.36
CA SER A 6 -2.72 3.03 28.39
C SER A 6 -3.54 1.85 27.86
N ASN A 7 -4.45 2.08 26.91
CA ASN A 7 -5.14 1.07 26.13
C ASN A 7 -4.75 1.17 24.65
N ARG A 8 -3.87 0.28 24.19
CA ARG A 8 -3.46 0.21 22.79
C ARG A 8 -4.40 -0.73 22.05
N GLU A 9 -5.22 -0.16 21.19
CA GLU A 9 -6.13 -0.92 20.37
C GLU A 9 -5.41 -1.59 19.20
N LYS A 10 -6.14 -2.47 18.50
CA LYS A 10 -5.55 -3.30 17.46
C LYS A 10 -4.97 -2.46 16.32
N SER A 11 -5.64 -1.39 15.93
CA SER A 11 -5.19 -0.44 14.92
C SER A 11 -3.84 0.16 15.26
N TYR A 12 -3.64 0.60 16.51
CA TYR A 12 -2.34 1.12 16.94
C TYR A 12 -1.26 0.03 17.01
N GLU A 13 -1.59 -1.21 17.38
CA GLU A 13 -0.63 -2.32 17.29
C GLU A 13 -0.16 -2.57 15.85
N LEU A 14 -1.09 -2.56 14.89
CA LEU A 14 -0.79 -2.71 13.47
C LEU A 14 0.03 -1.54 12.95
N TYR A 15 -0.36 -0.31 13.28
CA TYR A 15 0.40 0.90 12.98
C TYR A 15 1.85 0.78 13.47
N ARG A 16 2.05 0.36 14.73
CA ARG A 16 3.38 0.14 15.30
C ARG A 16 4.15 -0.96 14.61
N LYS A 17 3.49 -2.04 14.18
CA LYS A 17 4.11 -3.12 13.43
C LYS A 17 4.56 -2.62 12.06
N GLY A 18 3.70 -1.95 11.31
CA GLY A 18 4.05 -1.43 9.98
C GLY A 18 5.22 -0.43 10.04
N LYS A 19 5.28 0.44 11.06
CA LYS A 19 6.42 1.36 11.22
C LYS A 19 7.76 0.69 11.51
N ARG A 20 7.74 -0.53 12.04
CA ARG A 20 8.95 -1.27 12.42
C ARG A 20 9.38 -2.25 11.35
N GLU A 21 8.42 -2.94 10.77
CA GLU A 21 8.65 -4.05 9.86
C GLU A 21 8.40 -3.68 8.39
N GLY A 22 7.67 -2.59 8.11
CA GLY A 22 7.30 -2.13 6.77
C GLY A 22 8.25 -1.07 6.18
N THR A 23 9.49 -0.99 6.65
CA THR A 23 10.46 0.07 6.29
C THR A 23 11.16 -0.15 4.95
N TRP A 24 10.48 -0.77 3.99
CA TRP A 24 11.01 -0.99 2.64
C TRP A 24 10.77 0.25 1.77
N ASP A 25 11.70 0.52 0.87
CA ASP A 25 11.62 1.55 -0.17
C ASP A 25 11.60 0.83 -1.52
N PRO A 26 10.64 1.08 -2.41
CA PRO A 26 10.72 0.59 -3.77
C PRO A 26 12.13 0.79 -4.36
N ASP A 27 12.71 1.98 -4.24
CA ASP A 27 13.97 2.39 -4.89
C ASP A 27 15.20 1.55 -4.48
N ASP A 28 15.11 0.83 -3.35
CA ASP A 28 16.17 -0.07 -2.89
C ASP A 28 16.20 -1.41 -3.66
N TYR A 29 15.16 -1.73 -4.44
CA TYR A 29 15.13 -2.95 -5.25
C TYR A 29 15.86 -2.78 -6.58
N ASP A 30 16.94 -3.57 -6.76
CA ASP A 30 17.62 -3.75 -8.04
C ASP A 30 16.83 -4.72 -8.94
N LEU A 31 16.21 -4.17 -9.99
CA LEU A 31 15.37 -4.91 -10.94
C LEU A 31 16.15 -5.39 -12.18
N THR A 32 17.49 -5.31 -12.17
CA THR A 32 18.31 -5.68 -13.34
C THR A 32 18.11 -7.14 -13.74
N GLN A 33 18.05 -8.05 -12.77
CA GLN A 33 17.85 -9.48 -13.05
C GLN A 33 16.43 -9.75 -13.57
N ASP A 34 15.41 -9.11 -13.00
CA ASP A 34 14.02 -9.23 -13.45
C ASP A 34 13.87 -8.89 -14.93
N ARG A 35 14.56 -7.85 -15.41
CA ARG A 35 14.59 -7.49 -16.84
C ARG A 35 15.22 -8.59 -17.70
N GLU A 36 16.33 -9.18 -17.27
CA GLU A 36 16.98 -10.28 -17.99
C GLU A 36 16.10 -11.54 -18.03
N ASP A 37 15.36 -11.81 -16.95
CA ASP A 37 14.46 -12.95 -16.84
C ASP A 37 13.19 -12.75 -17.68
N TRP A 38 12.69 -11.51 -17.74
CA TRP A 38 11.57 -11.11 -18.59
C TRP A 38 11.85 -11.37 -20.09
N GLU A 39 13.07 -11.09 -20.56
CA GLU A 39 13.47 -11.35 -21.95
C GLU A 39 13.54 -12.85 -22.30
N GLN A 40 13.63 -13.72 -21.29
CA GLN A 40 13.66 -15.17 -21.48
C GLN A 40 12.27 -15.80 -21.57
N PHE A 41 11.21 -15.08 -21.18
CA PHE A 41 9.84 -15.57 -21.27
C PHE A 41 9.40 -15.70 -22.73
N SER A 42 8.57 -16.72 -23.00
CA SER A 42 7.82 -16.75 -24.26
C SER A 42 6.79 -15.62 -24.29
N GLU A 43 6.37 -15.20 -25.48
CA GLU A 43 5.34 -14.17 -25.66
C GLU A 43 4.05 -14.48 -24.87
N ALA A 44 3.66 -15.76 -24.79
CA ALA A 44 2.49 -16.19 -24.03
C ALA A 44 2.68 -16.07 -22.51
N GLU A 45 3.88 -16.27 -22.00
CA GLU A 45 4.22 -16.06 -20.59
C GLU A 45 4.29 -14.58 -20.27
N GLN A 46 4.93 -13.80 -21.14
CA GLN A 46 4.97 -12.34 -21.04
C GLN A 46 3.55 -11.76 -20.95
N HIS A 47 2.68 -12.13 -21.88
CA HIS A 47 1.30 -11.63 -21.90
C HIS A 47 0.54 -11.96 -20.62
N ARG A 48 0.67 -13.18 -20.09
CA ARG A 48 -0.02 -13.59 -18.85
C ARG A 48 0.51 -12.87 -17.62
N PHE A 49 1.83 -12.73 -17.53
CA PHE A 49 2.47 -12.09 -16.39
C PHE A 49 2.17 -10.59 -16.37
N LEU A 50 2.34 -9.91 -17.51
CA LEU A 50 1.99 -8.51 -17.67
C LEU A 50 0.52 -8.25 -17.31
N ALA A 51 -0.42 -9.04 -17.83
CA ALA A 51 -1.84 -8.87 -17.53
C ALA A 51 -2.16 -9.02 -16.03
N THR A 52 -1.44 -9.91 -15.34
CA THR A 52 -1.59 -10.08 -13.89
C THR A 52 -1.04 -8.87 -13.14
N CYS A 53 0.17 -8.42 -13.49
CA CYS A 53 0.77 -7.22 -12.91
C CYS A 53 -0.06 -5.96 -13.17
N SER A 54 -0.68 -5.82 -14.34
CA SER A 54 -1.59 -4.70 -14.64
C SER A 54 -2.79 -4.68 -13.71
N GLY A 55 -3.39 -5.84 -13.43
CA GLY A 55 -4.51 -5.91 -12.49
C GLY A 55 -4.13 -5.52 -11.07
N PHE A 56 -2.91 -5.86 -10.62
CA PHE A 56 -2.40 -5.37 -9.35
C PHE A 56 -2.15 -3.87 -9.40
N TYR A 57 -1.42 -3.37 -10.40
CA TYR A 57 -1.07 -1.96 -10.48
C TYR A 57 -2.30 -1.05 -10.49
N ASP A 58 -3.30 -1.36 -11.33
CA ASP A 58 -4.57 -0.64 -11.36
C ASP A 58 -5.28 -0.69 -9.99
N GLY A 59 -5.22 -1.83 -9.32
CA GLY A 59 -5.79 -2.04 -7.99
C GLY A 59 -5.12 -1.18 -6.92
N GLU A 60 -3.79 -1.21 -6.84
CA GLU A 60 -3.00 -0.42 -5.88
C GLU A 60 -3.22 1.09 -6.08
N GLU A 61 -3.27 1.52 -7.34
CA GLU A 61 -3.51 2.92 -7.69
C GLU A 61 -4.94 3.36 -7.30
N ASP A 62 -5.94 2.49 -7.50
CA ASP A 62 -7.33 2.75 -7.09
C ASP A 62 -7.46 2.85 -5.57
N VAL A 63 -6.90 1.92 -4.80
CA VAL A 63 -6.98 1.98 -3.33
C VAL A 63 -6.19 3.16 -2.76
N THR A 64 -5.07 3.54 -3.38
CA THR A 64 -4.33 4.77 -3.03
C THR A 64 -5.22 6.01 -3.13
N ARG A 65 -6.08 6.08 -4.15
CA ARG A 65 -7.00 7.21 -4.37
C ARG A 65 -8.27 7.14 -3.51
N THR A 66 -8.75 5.93 -3.24
CA THR A 66 -10.11 5.72 -2.71
C THR A 66 -10.14 5.35 -1.22
N LEU A 67 -9.00 5.13 -0.58
CA LEU A 67 -8.94 4.81 0.84
C LEU A 67 -9.06 6.06 1.74
N ALA A 68 -8.68 7.25 1.27
CA ALA A 68 -8.75 8.49 2.07
C ALA A 68 -10.15 8.82 2.65
N PRO A 69 -11.27 8.61 1.94
CA PRO A 69 -12.61 8.74 2.49
C PRO A 69 -12.88 7.94 3.78
N TYR A 70 -12.22 6.80 4.02
CA TYR A 70 -12.41 6.04 5.26
C TYR A 70 -11.91 6.82 6.49
N MET A 71 -10.79 7.52 6.38
CA MET A 71 -10.30 8.40 7.45
C MET A 71 -11.29 9.54 7.71
N MET A 72 -11.80 10.16 6.65
CA MET A 72 -12.78 11.25 6.76
C MET A 72 -14.11 10.79 7.38
N ALA A 73 -14.50 9.54 7.13
CA ALA A 73 -15.71 8.97 7.71
C ALA A 73 -15.61 8.84 9.24
N LEU A 74 -14.42 8.54 9.78
CA LEU A 74 -14.22 8.47 11.22
C LEU A 74 -14.42 9.82 11.90
N ASP A 75 -13.89 10.91 11.33
CA ASP A 75 -14.09 12.27 11.85
C ASP A 75 -15.56 12.74 11.75
N ALA A 76 -16.30 12.26 10.74
CA ALA A 76 -17.70 12.61 10.54
C ALA A 76 -18.68 11.88 11.46
N LEU A 77 -18.26 10.78 12.10
CA LEU A 77 -19.09 10.00 13.00
C LEU A 77 -19.05 10.57 14.43
N PRO A 78 -20.09 10.33 15.27
CA PRO A 78 -20.04 10.71 16.67
C PRO A 78 -18.96 9.88 17.38
N ASN A 79 -17.77 10.47 17.55
CA ASN A 79 -16.59 9.79 18.10
C ASN A 79 -16.83 9.16 19.49
N ASP A 80 -17.74 9.73 20.28
CA ASP A 80 -18.14 9.24 21.59
C ASP A 80 -19.08 8.02 21.55
N GLU A 81 -19.64 7.71 20.39
CA GLU A 81 -20.51 6.53 20.17
C GLU A 81 -19.76 5.35 19.52
N LEU A 82 -18.53 5.57 19.05
CA LEU A 82 -17.72 4.52 18.43
C LEU A 82 -17.07 3.61 19.50
N PRO A 83 -17.04 2.28 19.27
CA PRO A 83 -16.53 1.33 20.26
C PRO A 83 -14.99 1.23 20.29
N PHE A 84 -14.29 2.18 19.66
CA PHE A 84 -12.84 2.21 19.47
C PHE A 84 -12.33 3.67 19.45
N ASP A 85 -11.03 3.84 19.68
CA ASP A 85 -10.34 5.13 19.62
C ASP A 85 -10.09 5.52 18.15
N THR A 86 -10.87 6.50 17.67
CA THR A 86 -10.81 6.95 16.26
C THR A 86 -9.44 7.45 15.86
N VAL A 87 -8.66 8.04 16.77
CA VAL A 87 -7.33 8.55 16.43
C VAL A 87 -6.33 7.40 16.22
N GLN A 88 -6.46 6.30 16.99
CA GLN A 88 -5.65 5.10 16.77
C GLN A 88 -5.97 4.44 15.42
N GLU A 89 -7.24 4.46 15.01
CA GLU A 89 -7.69 3.98 13.70
C GLU A 89 -7.17 4.88 12.55
N GLU A 90 -7.27 6.20 12.69
CA GLU A 90 -6.73 7.17 11.72
C GLU A 90 -5.21 7.02 11.55
N MET A 91 -4.45 6.76 12.64
CA MET A 91 -3.02 6.47 12.55
C MET A 91 -2.73 5.23 11.69
N TYR A 92 -3.54 4.19 11.84
CA TYR A 92 -3.40 2.97 11.05
C TYR A 92 -3.78 3.22 9.58
N LEU A 93 -4.92 3.85 9.32
CA LEU A 93 -5.37 4.16 7.96
C LEU A 93 -4.41 5.09 7.21
N ALA A 94 -3.82 6.08 7.89
CA ALA A 94 -2.81 6.94 7.30
C ALA A 94 -1.57 6.15 6.87
N GLN A 95 -1.15 5.16 7.66
CA GLN A 95 -0.11 4.22 7.24
C GLN A 95 -0.56 3.37 6.06
N GLN A 96 -1.79 2.86 6.05
CA GLN A 96 -2.28 2.05 4.92
C GLN A 96 -2.24 2.85 3.61
N VAL A 97 -2.73 4.10 3.59
CA VAL A 97 -2.63 4.97 2.40
C VAL A 97 -1.18 5.13 1.92
N TYR A 98 -0.23 5.26 2.84
CA TYR A 98 1.19 5.33 2.51
C TYR A 98 1.71 4.01 1.92
N GLU A 99 1.33 2.86 2.47
CA GLU A 99 1.73 1.55 1.92
C GLU A 99 1.15 1.32 0.51
N GLU A 100 -0.12 1.69 0.25
CA GLU A 100 -0.69 1.55 -1.09
C GLU A 100 0.00 2.47 -2.11
N ALA A 101 0.39 3.68 -1.69
CA ALA A 101 1.19 4.57 -2.52
C ALA A 101 2.55 3.96 -2.86
N LYS A 102 3.20 3.28 -1.91
CA LYS A 102 4.46 2.54 -2.16
C LYS A 102 4.26 1.33 -3.06
N HIS A 103 3.15 0.59 -2.94
CA HIS A 103 2.83 -0.50 -3.85
C HIS A 103 2.65 0.02 -5.27
N THR A 104 1.89 1.11 -5.43
CA THR A 104 1.70 1.81 -6.70
C THR A 104 3.04 2.22 -7.32
N ASP A 105 3.93 2.81 -6.52
CA ASP A 105 5.28 3.21 -6.94
C ASP A 105 6.12 2.01 -7.41
N LEU A 106 6.16 0.93 -6.62
CA LEU A 106 6.86 -0.30 -7.00
C LEU A 106 6.37 -0.87 -8.33
N PHE A 107 5.05 -0.95 -8.53
CA PHE A 107 4.51 -1.43 -9.80
C PHE A 107 4.81 -0.48 -10.95
N SER A 108 4.67 0.84 -10.77
CA SER A 108 5.05 1.83 -11.79
C SER A 108 6.50 1.63 -12.26
N ARG A 109 7.42 1.45 -11.30
CA ARG A 109 8.83 1.19 -11.60
C ARG A 109 9.05 -0.15 -12.30
N TYR A 110 8.37 -1.21 -11.86
CA TYR A 110 8.48 -2.52 -12.51
C TYR A 110 7.99 -2.47 -13.97
N PHE A 111 6.91 -1.74 -14.24
CA PHE A 111 6.38 -1.54 -15.60
C PHE A 111 7.39 -0.81 -16.51
N GLU A 112 8.02 0.22 -15.98
CA GLU A 112 9.03 0.99 -16.73
C GLU A 112 10.33 0.19 -16.92
N GLU A 113 10.91 -0.34 -15.83
CA GLU A 113 12.26 -0.90 -15.81
C GLU A 113 12.34 -2.32 -16.36
N VAL A 114 11.29 -3.14 -16.17
CA VAL A 114 11.27 -4.56 -16.56
C VAL A 114 10.46 -4.76 -17.84
N PHE A 115 9.23 -4.24 -17.90
CA PHE A 115 8.36 -4.44 -19.06
C PHE A 115 8.62 -3.46 -20.21
N GLY A 116 9.22 -2.30 -19.92
CA GLY A 116 9.50 -1.26 -20.91
C GLY A 116 8.24 -0.56 -21.43
N THR A 117 7.20 -0.42 -20.60
CA THR A 117 5.89 0.15 -20.99
C THR A 117 5.26 0.99 -19.88
N GLN A 118 4.40 1.94 -20.26
CA GLN A 118 3.38 2.59 -19.41
C GLN A 118 2.11 2.83 -20.23
#